data_AF-A0A2W5T9C5-F1
#
_entry.id   AF-A0A2W5T9C5-F1
#
_cell.length_a   1.000
_cell.length_b   1.000
_cell.length_c   1.000
_cell.angle_alpha   90.00
_cell.angle_beta   90.00
_cell.angle_gamma   90.00
#
_symmetry.space_group_name_H-M   'P 1'
#
loop_
_entity.id
_entity.type
_entity.pdbx_description
1 polymer ?
#
loop_
_entity_poly.entity_id
_entity_poly.type
_entity_poly.pdbx_seq_one_letter_code
_entity_poly.pdbx_strand_id
1 'polypeptide(L)'
;MVQRRVVRLGKRRAAWEKTDPREIADVEFQDRATGGLDLRPSVYVVSGEAADLHGKVVRVRAEHSATWMSPPRPVGTLEFNVDGATPAQLQPSAGETKFEYANSVHAELLLQSIDELLALIATVIAERETRAITLTGAEILGYVEGRQVAGDPEWTAVIGPVGAEQGEWGTAVANFRKKRNAAGS
;
A
#
# COMPACT_ATOMS: atom_id res chain seq x y z
N MET A 1 2.24 2.89 23.63
CA MET A 1 3.47 3.62 23.22
C MET A 1 3.31 3.87 21.75
N VAL A 2 3.31 5.13 21.32
CA VAL A 2 3.11 5.46 19.91
C VAL A 2 4.30 4.93 19.11
N GLN A 3 4.03 4.03 18.17
CA GLN A 3 4.97 3.50 17.21
C GLN A 3 4.78 4.18 15.85
N ARG A 4 5.82 4.17 15.04
CA ARG A 4 5.85 4.73 13.68
C ARG A 4 6.39 3.68 12.71
N ARG A 5 5.85 3.65 11.50
CA ARG A 5 6.35 2.91 10.34
C ARG A 5 6.41 3.84 9.14
N VAL A 6 7.46 3.69 8.33
CA VAL A 6 7.57 4.34 7.03
C VAL A 6 7.34 3.24 6.01
N VAL A 7 6.17 3.24 5.38
CA VAL A 7 5.71 2.12 4.57
C VAL A 7 5.87 2.43 3.10
N ARG A 8 6.67 1.62 2.40
CA ARG A 8 6.71 1.60 0.93
C ARG A 8 5.72 0.55 0.43
N LEU A 9 4.81 0.96 -0.45
CA LEU A 9 3.87 0.03 -1.07
C LEU A 9 4.48 -0.68 -2.29
N GLY A 10 4.51 -2.01 -2.28
CA GLY A 10 4.99 -2.81 -3.40
C GLY A 10 4.03 -2.78 -4.59
N LYS A 11 4.56 -2.56 -5.80
CA LYS A 11 3.79 -2.60 -7.05
C LYS A 11 3.47 -4.05 -7.43
N ARG A 12 4.47 -4.93 -7.43
CA ARG A 12 4.36 -6.34 -7.84
C ARG A 12 5.05 -7.26 -6.84
N ARG A 13 4.27 -8.11 -6.17
CA ARG A 13 4.79 -9.13 -5.23
C ARG A 13 5.95 -9.96 -5.83
N ALA A 14 5.78 -10.42 -7.07
CA ALA A 14 6.78 -11.25 -7.76
C ALA A 14 8.12 -10.53 -8.02
N ALA A 15 8.13 -9.18 -8.10
CA ALA A 15 9.40 -8.46 -8.22
C ALA A 15 10.27 -8.69 -6.98
N TRP A 16 9.65 -8.69 -5.81
CA TRP A 16 10.32 -8.87 -4.51
C TRP A 16 10.63 -10.34 -4.18
N GLU A 17 10.37 -11.28 -5.08
CA GLU A 17 10.87 -12.66 -4.99
C GLU A 17 12.29 -12.79 -5.59
N LYS A 18 12.75 -11.76 -6.29
CA LYS A 18 14.10 -11.67 -6.83
C LYS A 18 15.11 -11.35 -5.73
N THR A 19 16.37 -11.71 -5.98
CA THR A 19 17.49 -11.46 -5.07
C THR A 19 18.40 -10.32 -5.52
N ASP A 20 18.31 -9.90 -6.79
CA ASP A 20 19.11 -8.80 -7.33
C ASP A 20 18.40 -7.44 -7.10
N PRO A 21 19.02 -6.50 -6.36
CA PRO A 21 18.49 -5.16 -6.16
C PRO A 21 18.20 -4.41 -7.46
N ARG A 22 19.00 -4.61 -8.51
CA ARG A 22 18.84 -3.90 -9.78
C ARG A 22 17.58 -4.35 -10.50
N GLU A 23 17.35 -5.65 -10.55
CA GLU A 23 16.14 -6.19 -11.18
C GLU A 23 14.85 -5.76 -10.46
N ILE A 24 14.92 -5.57 -9.13
CA ILE A 24 13.79 -5.01 -8.36
C ILE A 24 13.63 -3.53 -8.69
N ALA A 25 14.71 -2.76 -8.75
CA ALA A 25 14.68 -1.33 -9.10
C ALA A 25 13.99 -1.10 -10.45
N ASP A 26 14.36 -1.88 -11.46
CA ASP A 26 13.82 -1.75 -12.81
C ASP A 26 12.32 -2.11 -12.92
N VAL A 27 11.75 -2.84 -11.94
CA VAL A 27 10.32 -3.19 -11.91
C VAL A 27 9.52 -2.28 -10.98
N GLU A 28 10.04 -2.02 -9.79
CA GLU A 28 9.32 -1.36 -8.70
C GLU A 28 9.52 0.17 -8.70
N PHE A 29 10.67 0.63 -9.17
CA PHE A 29 11.10 2.02 -9.09
C PHE A 29 11.30 2.64 -10.46
N GLN A 30 10.80 2.04 -11.54
CA GLN A 30 10.83 2.71 -12.84
C GLN A 30 9.85 3.90 -12.85
N ASP A 31 10.37 5.08 -13.18
CA ASP A 31 9.59 6.27 -13.51
C ASP A 31 9.19 6.21 -14.98
N ARG A 32 7.88 6.24 -15.23
CA ARG A 32 7.33 6.18 -16.58
C ARG A 32 7.52 7.48 -17.37
N ALA A 33 7.59 8.62 -16.69
CA ALA A 33 7.70 9.92 -17.35
C ALA A 33 9.11 10.15 -17.87
N THR A 34 10.12 9.82 -17.07
CA THR A 34 11.53 10.01 -17.43
C THR A 34 12.16 8.76 -18.05
N GLY A 35 11.56 7.58 -17.86
CA GLY A 35 12.15 6.29 -18.24
C GLY A 35 13.29 5.83 -17.33
N GLY A 36 13.68 6.66 -16.35
CA GLY A 36 14.74 6.37 -15.39
C GLY A 36 14.24 5.66 -14.13
N LEU A 37 15.13 5.55 -13.14
CA LEU A 37 14.76 5.10 -11.80
C LEU A 37 14.27 6.29 -10.97
N ASP A 38 13.14 6.08 -10.31
CA ASP A 38 12.49 6.97 -9.36
C ASP A 38 13.33 7.04 -8.08
N LEU A 39 13.99 8.19 -7.90
CA LEU A 39 14.75 8.52 -6.69
C LEU A 39 13.90 9.26 -5.64
N ARG A 40 12.59 9.40 -5.89
CA ARG A 40 11.61 10.01 -4.98
C ARG A 40 10.42 9.09 -4.71
N PRO A 41 10.63 7.80 -4.37
CA PRO A 41 9.52 6.87 -4.24
C PRO A 41 8.58 7.26 -3.11
N SER A 42 7.27 7.22 -3.41
CA SER A 42 6.20 7.43 -2.44
C SER A 42 6.25 6.41 -1.30
N VAL A 43 6.18 6.92 -0.08
CA VAL A 43 6.05 6.19 1.18
C VAL A 43 4.91 6.77 2.03
N TYR A 44 4.53 6.05 3.07
CA TYR A 44 3.47 6.45 3.99
C TYR A 44 3.95 6.39 5.44
N VAL A 45 3.89 7.52 6.15
CA VAL A 45 4.28 7.65 7.55
C VAL A 45 3.10 7.30 8.45
N VAL A 46 3.00 6.02 8.78
CA VAL A 46 1.90 5.48 9.58
C VAL A 46 2.32 5.45 11.05
N SER A 47 1.56 6.14 11.91
CA SER A 47 1.82 6.19 13.36
C SER A 47 0.59 5.76 14.17
N GLY A 48 0.81 5.13 15.33
CA GLY A 48 -0.27 4.68 16.22
C GLY A 48 0.20 3.69 17.28
N GLU A 49 -0.73 3.15 18.06
CA GLU A 49 -0.45 2.01 18.93
C GLU A 49 -0.10 0.77 18.10
N ALA A 50 0.74 -0.11 18.65
CA ALA A 50 1.26 -1.28 17.94
C ALA A 50 0.15 -2.17 17.35
N ALA A 51 -0.95 -2.33 18.10
CA ALA A 51 -2.11 -3.12 17.69
C ALA A 51 -2.83 -2.54 16.46
N ASP A 52 -2.75 -1.23 16.24
CA ASP A 52 -3.50 -0.53 15.18
C ASP A 52 -2.68 -0.33 13.90
N LEU A 53 -1.34 -0.45 13.98
CA LEU A 53 -0.46 -0.16 12.85
C LEU A 53 -0.81 -1.01 11.64
N HIS A 54 -1.07 -2.30 11.82
CA HIS A 54 -1.43 -3.20 10.71
C HIS A 54 -2.70 -2.73 9.98
N GLY A 55 -3.75 -2.42 10.74
CA GLY A 55 -5.01 -1.91 10.16
C GLY A 55 -4.84 -0.58 9.43
N LYS A 56 -3.95 0.30 9.90
CA LYS A 56 -3.61 1.55 9.20
C LYS A 56 -2.84 1.31 7.90
N VAL A 57 -1.97 0.30 7.84
CA VAL A 57 -1.32 -0.10 6.58
C VAL A 57 -2.32 -0.69 5.59
N VAL A 58 -3.27 -1.53 6.05
CA VAL A 58 -4.39 -2.02 5.23
C VAL A 58 -5.19 -0.85 4.66
N ARG A 59 -5.53 0.14 5.49
CA ARG A 59 -6.22 1.37 5.07
C ARG A 59 -5.47 2.10 3.96
N VAL A 60 -4.20 2.44 4.19
CA VAL A 60 -3.37 3.13 3.18
C VAL A 60 -3.30 2.34 1.88
N ARG A 61 -3.11 1.01 1.96
CA ARG A 61 -3.07 0.17 0.76
C ARG A 61 -4.39 0.20 -0.02
N ALA A 62 -5.51 0.10 0.68
CA ALA A 62 -6.84 0.15 0.07
C ALA A 62 -7.07 1.49 -0.65
N GLU A 63 -6.83 2.59 0.05
CA GLU A 63 -7.02 3.95 -0.45
C GLU A 63 -6.10 4.26 -1.65
N HIS A 64 -4.81 3.88 -1.56
CA HIS A 64 -3.86 4.01 -2.67
C HIS A 64 -4.32 3.21 -3.90
N SER A 65 -4.77 1.98 -3.72
CA SER A 65 -5.17 1.11 -4.84
C SER A 65 -6.48 1.57 -5.49
N ALA A 66 -7.36 2.20 -4.70
CA ALA A 66 -8.62 2.78 -5.18
C ALA A 66 -8.43 4.03 -6.06
N THR A 67 -7.32 4.76 -5.93
CA THR A 67 -6.95 5.83 -6.88
C THR A 67 -6.88 5.31 -8.31
N TRP A 68 -6.32 4.10 -8.49
CA TRP A 68 -6.16 3.45 -9.79
C TRP A 68 -7.33 2.53 -10.17
N MET A 69 -8.42 2.56 -9.40
CA MET A 69 -9.60 1.70 -9.56
C MET A 69 -9.26 0.19 -9.65
N SER A 70 -8.15 -0.24 -9.05
CA SER A 70 -7.67 -1.62 -9.14
C SER A 70 -7.84 -2.34 -7.79
N PRO A 71 -8.90 -3.16 -7.61
CA PRO A 71 -9.10 -3.92 -6.39
C PRO A 71 -7.99 -4.97 -6.16
N PRO A 72 -7.75 -5.38 -4.90
CA PRO A 72 -6.68 -6.31 -4.58
C PRO A 72 -6.91 -7.68 -5.23
N ARG A 73 -5.82 -8.29 -5.71
CA ARG A 73 -5.83 -9.68 -6.18
C ARG A 73 -5.84 -10.66 -5.00
N PRO A 74 -6.32 -11.91 -5.19
CA PRO A 74 -6.37 -12.92 -4.13
C PRO A 74 -5.02 -13.26 -3.50
N VAL A 75 -3.93 -13.14 -4.26
CA VAL A 75 -2.55 -13.44 -3.83
C VAL A 75 -1.98 -12.45 -2.78
N GLY A 76 -2.77 -11.43 -2.40
CA GLY A 76 -2.37 -10.41 -1.45
C GLY A 76 -1.31 -9.45 -2.01
N THR A 77 -0.83 -8.58 -1.14
CA THR A 77 0.18 -7.57 -1.47
C THR A 77 1.31 -7.63 -0.45
N LEU A 78 2.49 -7.15 -0.85
CA LEU A 78 3.69 -7.15 -0.03
C LEU A 78 4.17 -5.71 0.07
N GLU A 79 4.10 -5.16 1.28
CA GLU A 79 4.55 -3.82 1.61
C GLU A 79 5.79 -3.91 2.51
N PHE A 80 6.53 -2.81 2.67
CA PHE A 80 7.79 -2.83 3.40
C PHE A 80 7.90 -1.68 4.38
N ASN A 81 8.30 -1.97 5.61
CA ASN A 81 8.79 -0.95 6.53
C ASN A 81 10.23 -0.57 6.16
N VAL A 82 10.38 0.61 5.56
CA VAL A 82 11.67 1.18 5.14
C VAL A 82 12.22 2.16 6.17
N ASP A 83 11.59 2.27 7.34
CA ASP A 83 12.11 3.09 8.43
C ASP A 83 13.49 2.56 8.88
N GLY A 84 14.47 3.46 8.95
CA GLY A 84 15.87 3.13 9.22
C GLY A 84 16.55 2.20 8.21
N ALA A 85 15.93 1.87 7.06
CA ALA A 85 16.57 1.07 6.02
C ALA A 85 17.55 1.87 5.15
N THR A 86 17.51 3.19 5.25
CA THR A 86 18.31 4.12 4.47
C THR A 86 18.48 5.43 5.25
N PRO A 87 19.60 6.16 5.11
CA PRO A 87 19.74 7.51 5.63
C PRO A 87 18.93 8.56 4.84
N ALA A 88 18.20 8.15 3.79
CA ALA A 88 17.43 9.06 2.95
C ALA A 88 16.47 9.95 3.75
N GLN A 89 16.40 11.22 3.35
CA GLN A 89 15.51 12.18 3.98
C GLN A 89 14.04 11.87 3.62
N LEU A 90 13.15 11.99 4.60
CA LEU A 90 11.71 12.00 4.35
C LEU A 90 11.24 13.42 4.07
N GLN A 91 10.54 13.60 2.96
CA GLN A 91 9.86 14.83 2.62
C GLN A 91 8.34 14.61 2.69
N PRO A 92 7.64 15.17 3.69
CA PRO A 92 6.18 15.19 3.69
C PRO A 92 5.66 15.88 2.42
N SER A 93 4.70 15.25 1.75
CA SER A 93 4.03 15.80 0.59
C SER A 93 2.60 15.28 0.56
N ALA A 94 1.65 16.11 0.13
CA ALA A 94 0.28 15.66 -0.01
C ALA A 94 0.21 14.58 -1.10
N GLY A 95 -0.38 13.44 -0.78
CA GLY A 95 -0.67 12.42 -1.79
C GLY A 95 -1.73 12.90 -2.78
N GLU A 96 -1.80 12.25 -3.95
CA GLU A 96 -2.78 12.53 -5.00
C GLU A 96 -3.85 11.44 -5.08
N THR A 97 -4.26 10.90 -3.94
CA THR A 97 -5.36 9.92 -3.85
C THR A 97 -6.71 10.59 -3.68
N LYS A 98 -7.78 9.81 -3.80
CA LYS A 98 -9.15 10.26 -3.51
C LYS A 98 -9.46 10.35 -2.00
N PHE A 99 -8.50 10.03 -1.13
CA PHE A 99 -8.72 9.83 0.29
C PHE A 99 -7.82 10.75 1.14
N GLU A 100 -8.45 11.47 2.06
CA GLU A 100 -7.79 12.43 2.95
C GLU A 100 -6.68 11.76 3.77
N TYR A 101 -6.94 10.58 4.31
CA TYR A 101 -5.97 9.92 5.18
C TYR A 101 -4.71 9.49 4.44
N ALA A 102 -4.83 8.74 3.35
CA ALA A 102 -3.68 8.39 2.51
C ALA A 102 -2.90 9.64 2.06
N ASN A 103 -3.58 10.74 1.73
CA ASN A 103 -2.92 11.99 1.35
C ASN A 103 -2.19 12.65 2.53
N SER A 104 -2.77 12.61 3.73
CA SER A 104 -2.21 13.23 4.94
C SER A 104 -0.98 12.53 5.49
N VAL A 105 -0.87 11.21 5.25
CA VAL A 105 0.27 10.39 5.72
C VAL A 105 1.28 10.10 4.63
N HIS A 106 1.08 10.65 3.43
CA HIS A 106 2.02 10.51 2.32
C HIS A 106 3.31 11.30 2.56
N ALA A 107 4.41 10.73 2.10
CA ALA A 107 5.71 11.37 2.03
C ALA A 107 6.52 10.76 0.89
N GLU A 108 7.63 11.37 0.55
CA GLU A 108 8.61 10.83 -0.39
C GLU A 108 9.93 10.55 0.35
N LEU A 109 10.60 9.47 -0.06
CA LEU A 109 12.01 9.27 0.28
C LEU A 109 12.86 10.03 -0.73
N LEU A 110 13.73 10.93 -0.27
CA LEU A 110 14.64 11.68 -1.13
C LEU A 110 16.00 10.97 -1.23
N LEU A 111 16.10 10.08 -2.21
CA LEU A 111 17.35 9.38 -2.53
C LEU A 111 18.21 10.28 -3.42
N GLN A 112 19.49 10.42 -3.08
CA GLN A 112 20.42 11.29 -3.78
C GLN A 112 21.06 10.61 -5.00
N SER A 113 20.98 9.28 -5.08
CA SER A 113 21.62 8.50 -6.14
C SER A 113 20.93 7.16 -6.37
N ILE A 114 21.25 6.55 -7.52
CA ILE A 114 20.88 5.17 -7.82
C ILE A 114 21.51 4.21 -6.80
N ASP A 115 22.73 4.48 -6.34
CA ASP A 115 23.39 3.62 -5.34
C ASP A 115 22.64 3.62 -4.01
N GLU A 116 22.09 4.76 -3.58
CA GLU A 116 21.22 4.82 -2.40
C GLU A 116 19.93 4.03 -2.58
N LEU A 117 19.32 4.07 -3.78
CA LEU A 117 18.16 3.24 -4.09
C LEU A 117 18.49 1.76 -4.03
N LEU A 118 19.61 1.34 -4.63
CA LEU A 118 20.05 -0.06 -4.62
C LEU A 118 20.40 -0.53 -3.21
N ALA A 119 21.02 0.32 -2.38
CA ALA A 119 21.31 0.03 -0.97
C ALA A 119 20.04 -0.12 -0.14
N LEU A 120 19.03 0.74 -0.35
CA LEU A 120 17.71 0.60 0.26
C LEU A 120 17.08 -0.75 -0.09
N ILE A 121 17.06 -1.10 -1.38
CA ILE A 121 16.49 -2.38 -1.84
C ILE A 121 17.26 -3.56 -1.25
N ALA A 122 18.60 -3.52 -1.27
CA ALA A 122 19.44 -4.56 -0.69
C ALA A 122 19.15 -4.77 0.81
N THR A 123 18.97 -3.69 1.57
CA THR A 123 18.60 -3.74 2.98
C THR A 123 17.23 -4.38 3.19
N VAL A 124 16.24 -4.02 2.35
CA VAL A 124 14.91 -4.63 2.39
C VAL A 124 14.95 -6.12 2.07
N ILE A 125 15.79 -6.56 1.13
CA ILE A 125 16.00 -7.99 0.82
C ILE A 125 16.63 -8.70 2.03
N ALA A 126 17.72 -8.16 2.56
CA ALA A 126 18.47 -8.77 3.66
C ALA A 126 17.65 -8.91 4.95
N GLU A 127 16.79 -7.91 5.22
CA GLU A 127 15.97 -7.85 6.43
C GLU A 127 14.49 -8.14 6.15
N ARG A 128 14.21 -8.91 5.10
CA ARG A 128 12.85 -9.16 4.62
C ARG A 128 11.93 -9.70 5.72
N GLU A 129 12.42 -10.63 6.54
CA GLU A 129 11.61 -11.28 7.58
C GLU A 129 11.05 -10.30 8.62
N THR A 130 11.77 -9.20 8.89
CA THR A 130 11.39 -8.21 9.89
C THR A 130 10.73 -6.97 9.28
N ARG A 131 11.02 -6.67 8.00
CA ARG A 131 10.51 -5.47 7.31
C ARG A 131 9.25 -5.72 6.47
N ALA A 132 9.04 -6.95 6.00
CA ALA A 132 7.91 -7.29 5.16
C ALA A 132 6.59 -7.20 5.93
N ILE A 133 5.61 -6.53 5.33
CA ILE A 133 4.23 -6.46 5.79
C ILE A 133 3.37 -7.14 4.73
N THR A 134 2.91 -8.34 5.03
CA THR A 134 2.03 -9.09 4.12
C THR A 134 0.58 -8.71 4.40
N LEU A 135 -0.14 -8.30 3.36
CA LEU A 135 -1.58 -8.03 3.43
C LEU A 135 -2.32 -9.00 2.52
N THR A 136 -3.42 -9.54 3.00
CA THR A 136 -4.31 -10.40 2.20
C THR A 136 -5.35 -9.56 1.47
N GLY A 137 -5.85 -10.07 0.34
CA GLY A 137 -6.99 -9.45 -0.34
C GLY A 137 -8.25 -9.40 0.55
N ALA A 138 -8.41 -10.37 1.45
CA ALA A 138 -9.52 -10.41 2.40
C ALA A 138 -9.47 -9.29 3.44
N GLU A 139 -8.29 -8.95 3.98
CA GLU A 139 -8.15 -7.81 4.90
C GLU A 139 -8.49 -6.49 4.22
N ILE A 140 -7.97 -6.29 3.00
CA ILE A 140 -8.21 -5.07 2.23
C ILE A 140 -9.70 -4.94 1.87
N LEU A 141 -10.32 -6.00 1.35
CA LEU A 141 -11.75 -6.00 1.01
C LEU A 141 -12.64 -5.90 2.25
N GLY A 142 -12.24 -6.51 3.37
CA GLY A 142 -12.93 -6.40 4.65
C GLY A 142 -12.90 -4.98 5.22
N TYR A 143 -11.76 -4.28 5.11
CA TYR A 143 -11.67 -2.86 5.44
C TYR A 143 -12.66 -2.04 4.60
N VAL A 144 -12.62 -2.19 3.28
CA VAL A 144 -13.49 -1.43 2.36
C VAL A 144 -14.96 -1.74 2.60
N GLU A 145 -15.32 -3.00 2.81
CA GLU A 145 -16.69 -3.37 3.17
C GLU A 145 -17.13 -2.71 4.47
N GLY A 146 -16.27 -2.71 5.50
CA GLY A 146 -16.53 -2.04 6.77
C GLY A 146 -16.79 -0.54 6.60
N ARG A 147 -16.01 0.14 5.74
CA ARG A 147 -16.25 1.55 5.40
C ARG A 147 -17.56 1.76 4.64
N GLN A 148 -17.89 0.88 3.69
CA GLN A 148 -19.16 0.93 2.96
C GLN A 148 -20.36 0.78 3.89
N VAL A 149 -20.31 -0.18 4.82
CA VAL A 149 -21.38 -0.42 5.82
C VAL A 149 -21.52 0.77 6.77
N ALA A 150 -20.40 1.39 7.15
CA ALA A 150 -20.40 2.59 7.97
C ALA A 150 -20.88 3.86 7.23
N GLY A 151 -21.19 3.78 5.93
CA GLY A 151 -21.59 4.94 5.13
C GLY A 151 -20.48 5.98 4.98
N ASP A 152 -19.22 5.54 4.96
CA ASP A 152 -18.08 6.42 4.76
C ASP A 152 -18.23 7.24 3.46
N PRO A 153 -18.20 8.59 3.53
CA PRO A 153 -18.44 9.43 2.35
C PRO A 153 -17.41 9.25 1.22
N GLU A 154 -16.12 9.10 1.56
CA GLU A 154 -15.04 8.95 0.57
C GLU A 154 -15.17 7.62 -0.17
N TRP A 155 -15.40 6.53 0.57
CA TRP A 155 -15.62 5.21 -0.03
C TRP A 155 -16.95 5.13 -0.76
N THR A 156 -18.02 5.74 -0.25
CA THR A 156 -19.32 5.79 -0.95
C THR A 156 -19.18 6.50 -2.30
N ALA A 157 -18.36 7.53 -2.41
CA ALA A 157 -18.07 8.20 -3.68
C ALA A 157 -17.30 7.30 -4.67
N VAL A 158 -16.50 6.35 -4.17
CA VAL A 158 -15.70 5.43 -5.01
C VAL A 158 -16.48 4.18 -5.43
N ILE A 159 -17.26 3.58 -4.51
CA ILE A 159 -17.86 2.24 -4.70
C ILE A 159 -19.39 2.21 -4.55
N GLY A 160 -20.01 3.35 -4.25
CA GLY A 160 -21.45 3.46 -4.00
C GLY A 160 -21.87 2.95 -2.60
N PRO A 161 -23.13 3.18 -2.21
CA PRO A 161 -23.68 2.73 -0.94
C PRO A 161 -23.80 1.20 -0.88
N VAL A 162 -24.10 0.65 0.30
CA VAL A 162 -24.33 -0.79 0.49
C VAL A 162 -25.38 -1.30 -0.50
N GLY A 163 -25.03 -2.35 -1.25
CA GLY A 163 -25.89 -2.94 -2.29
C GLY A 163 -25.60 -2.42 -3.69
N ALA A 164 -24.83 -1.35 -3.83
CA ALA A 164 -24.29 -0.93 -5.11
C ALA A 164 -23.10 -1.83 -5.53
N GLU A 165 -23.01 -2.11 -6.82
CA GLU A 165 -21.87 -2.80 -7.45
C GLU A 165 -21.16 -1.83 -8.42
N GLN A 166 -20.86 -0.60 -7.96
CA GLN A 166 -20.29 0.44 -8.81
C GLN A 166 -18.80 0.18 -9.10
N GLY A 167 -18.49 -0.07 -10.37
CA GLY A 167 -17.13 -0.29 -10.85
C GLY A 167 -16.48 -1.57 -10.31
N GLU A 168 -15.19 -1.73 -10.60
CA GLU A 168 -14.43 -2.94 -10.23
C GLU A 168 -14.39 -3.15 -8.71
N TRP A 169 -14.23 -2.08 -7.94
CA TRP A 169 -14.18 -2.14 -6.48
C TRP A 169 -15.54 -2.50 -5.86
N GLY A 170 -16.65 -1.90 -6.29
CA GLY A 170 -17.97 -2.26 -5.79
C GLY A 170 -18.31 -3.73 -6.07
N THR A 171 -17.98 -4.21 -7.27
CA THR A 171 -18.13 -5.62 -7.64
C THR A 171 -17.26 -6.55 -6.77
N ALA A 172 -16.01 -6.18 -6.52
CA ALA A 172 -15.09 -6.95 -5.69
C ALA A 172 -15.59 -7.09 -4.24
N VAL A 173 -16.09 -5.99 -3.65
CA VAL A 173 -16.64 -5.96 -2.29
C VAL A 173 -17.93 -6.79 -2.21
N ALA A 174 -18.82 -6.67 -3.19
CA ALA A 174 -20.05 -7.47 -3.23
C ALA A 174 -19.75 -8.97 -3.34
N ASN A 175 -18.79 -9.36 -4.17
CA ASN A 175 -18.35 -10.76 -4.29
C ASN A 175 -17.69 -11.29 -3.03
N PHE A 176 -16.87 -10.46 -2.36
CA PHE A 176 -16.27 -10.80 -1.07
C PHE A 176 -17.35 -11.07 -0.01
N ARG A 177 -18.36 -10.18 0.09
CA ARG A 177 -19.50 -10.34 1.01
C ARG A 177 -20.28 -11.63 0.74
N LYS A 178 -20.61 -11.91 -0.53
CA LYS A 178 -21.31 -13.14 -0.94
C LYS A 178 -20.53 -14.39 -0.52
N LYS A 179 -19.22 -14.42 -0.77
CA LYS A 179 -18.35 -15.55 -0.37
C LYS A 179 -18.27 -15.73 1.14
N ARG A 180 -18.13 -14.64 1.90
CA ARG A 180 -18.09 -14.72 3.37
C ARG A 180 -19.39 -15.28 3.94
N ASN A 181 -20.54 -14.83 3.43
CA ASN A 181 -21.85 -15.30 3.88
C ASN A 181 -22.09 -16.78 3.55
N ALA A 182 -21.59 -17.25 2.39
CA ALA A 182 -21.67 -18.66 1.99
C ALA A 182 -20.75 -19.57 2.82
N ALA A 183 -19.65 -19.05 3.37
CA ALA A 183 -18.72 -19.81 4.23
C ALA A 183 -19.15 -19.88 5.70
N GLY A 184 -20.12 -19.05 6.11
CA GLY A 184 -20.70 -19.02 7.46
C GLY A 184 -22.09 -19.63 7.57
N SER A 185 -22.63 -20.14 6.45
CA SER A 185 -23.88 -20.92 6.38
C SER A 185 -23.57 -22.41 6.33
#